data_AF-X1DET9-F1
#
_entry.id   AF-X1DET9-F1
#
_cell.length_a   1.000
_cell.length_b   1.000
_cell.length_c   1.000
_cell.angle_alpha   90.00
_cell.angle_beta   90.00
_cell.angle_gamma   90.00
#
_symmetry.space_group_name_H-M   'P 1'
#
loop_
_entity.id
_entity.type
_entity.pdbx_description
1 polymer ?
#
loop_
_entity_poly.entity_id
_entity_poly.type
_entity_poly.pdbx_seq_one_letter_code
_entity_poly.pdbx_strand_id
1 'polypeptide(L)'
;MPISIPIPGLYNVYNALAASAISLILNVSLHTIARSLECFKLPPMHSEISFLGSYQLIDDSYNANPESVNGALELLQSIGKHRKIVILGDMLELGNMARSLHNKVGRRAGELGIDALFTLV
;
A
#
# COMPACT_ATOMS: atom_id res chain seq x y z
N MET A 1 2.27 -3.57 -25.09
CA MET A 1 0.85 -3.83 -24.74
C MET A 1 0.59 -3.15 -23.41
N PRO A 2 -0.14 -2.03 -23.38
CA PRO A 2 -0.55 -1.40 -22.12
C PRO A 2 -1.55 -2.31 -21.40
N ILE A 3 -1.45 -2.38 -20.07
CA ILE A 3 -2.39 -3.13 -19.21
C ILE A 3 -2.82 -2.22 -18.05
N SER A 4 -3.98 -2.51 -17.47
CA SER A 4 -4.46 -1.84 -16.27
C SER A 4 -4.51 -2.82 -15.11
N ILE A 5 -3.76 -2.56 -14.05
CA ILE A 5 -3.78 -3.38 -12.84
C ILE A 5 -4.86 -2.79 -11.92
N PRO A 6 -5.94 -3.52 -11.60
CA PRO A 6 -7.12 -2.96 -10.94
C PRO A 6 -6.94 -2.83 -9.41
N ILE A 7 -5.73 -2.47 -8.97
CA ILE A 7 -5.39 -2.34 -7.55
C ILE A 7 -4.65 -1.02 -7.32
N PRO A 8 -4.87 -0.36 -6.17
CA PRO A 8 -4.27 0.94 -5.90
C PRO A 8 -2.77 0.85 -5.59
N GLY A 9 -2.08 1.99 -5.69
CA GLY A 9 -0.72 2.17 -5.19
C GLY A 9 0.38 1.92 -6.23
N LEU A 10 1.34 2.86 -6.31
CA LEU A 10 2.47 2.74 -7.24
C LEU A 10 3.37 1.54 -6.90
N TYR A 11 3.49 1.20 -5.61
CA TYR A 11 4.25 0.01 -5.16
C TYR A 11 3.75 -1.30 -5.80
N ASN A 12 2.45 -1.38 -6.07
CA ASN A 12 1.87 -2.55 -6.73
C ASN A 12 2.25 -2.66 -8.22
N VAL A 13 2.65 -1.57 -8.86
CA VAL A 13 3.27 -1.61 -10.20
C VAL A 13 4.62 -2.32 -10.13
N TYR A 14 5.45 -2.00 -9.13
CA TYR A 14 6.75 -2.68 -8.96
C TYR A 14 6.57 -4.17 -8.63
N ASN A 15 5.60 -4.52 -7.79
CA ASN A 15 5.25 -5.92 -7.50
C ASN A 15 4.84 -6.68 -8.77
N ALA A 16 4.00 -6.06 -9.61
CA ALA A 16 3.57 -6.65 -10.88
C ALA A 16 4.72 -6.79 -11.89
N LEU A 17 5.64 -5.82 -11.94
CA LEU A 17 6.85 -5.92 -12.77
C LEU A 17 7.77 -7.04 -12.30
N ALA A 18 7.98 -7.18 -10.99
CA ALA A 18 8.77 -8.28 -10.44
C ALA A 18 8.15 -9.66 -10.74
N ALA A 19 6.83 -9.80 -10.52
CA ALA A 19 6.10 -11.02 -10.86
C ALA A 19 6.15 -11.34 -12.37
N SER A 20 6.06 -10.31 -13.22
CA SER A 20 6.17 -10.44 -14.67
C SER A 20 7.56 -10.91 -15.10
N ALA A 21 8.63 -10.35 -14.51
CA ALA A 21 10.00 -10.72 -14.80
C ALA A 21 10.26 -12.21 -14.49
N ILE A 22 9.81 -12.68 -13.32
CA ILE A 22 9.91 -14.10 -12.94
C ILE A 22 9.09 -14.98 -13.88
N SER A 23 7.86 -14.56 -14.22
CA SER A 23 6.97 -15.30 -15.11
C SER A 23 7.58 -15.48 -16.51
N LEU A 24 8.28 -14.47 -17.02
CA LEU A 24 9.00 -14.55 -18.30
C LEU A 24 10.15 -15.56 -18.26
N ILE A 25 10.92 -15.61 -17.17
CA ILE A 25 11.98 -16.62 -16.96
C ILE A 25 11.39 -18.03 -16.96
N LEU A 26 10.18 -18.20 -16.43
CA LEU A 26 9.44 -19.46 -16.42
C LEU A 26 8.69 -19.74 -17.74
N ASN A 27 8.96 -18.98 -18.80
CA ASN A 27 8.35 -19.11 -20.12
C ASN A 27 6.83 -18.93 -20.16
N VAL A 28 6.26 -18.16 -19.23
CA VAL A 28 4.85 -17.74 -19.30
C VAL A 28 4.72 -16.66 -20.37
N SER A 29 3.75 -16.81 -21.27
CA SER A 29 3.54 -15.84 -22.35
C SER A 29 3.15 -14.45 -21.80
N LEU A 30 3.58 -13.38 -22.49
CA LEU A 30 3.20 -12.00 -22.15
C LEU A 30 1.68 -11.80 -22.11
N HIS A 31 0.94 -12.49 -22.98
CA HIS A 31 -0.52 -12.44 -23.02
C HIS A 31 -1.13 -13.03 -21.73
N THR A 32 -0.61 -14.17 -21.27
CA THR A 32 -1.05 -14.78 -20.01
C THR A 32 -0.73 -13.89 -18.81
N ILE A 33 0.47 -13.32 -18.75
CA ILE A 33 0.88 -12.41 -17.67
C ILE A 33 -0.05 -11.21 -17.60
N ALA A 34 -0.28 -10.55 -18.74
CA ALA A 34 -1.16 -9.39 -18.85
C ALA A 34 -2.59 -9.71 -18.36
N ARG A 35 -3.19 -10.79 -18.88
CA ARG A 35 -4.55 -11.19 -18.49
C ARG A 35 -4.64 -11.50 -16.99
N SER A 36 -3.63 -12.16 -16.43
CA SER A 36 -3.59 -12.47 -15.00
C SER A 36 -3.49 -11.22 -14.13
N LEU A 37 -2.68 -10.23 -14.53
CA LEU A 37 -2.55 -8.96 -13.81
C LEU A 37 -3.82 -8.10 -13.91
N GLU A 38 -4.50 -8.09 -15.05
CA GLU A 38 -5.75 -7.34 -15.25
C GLU A 38 -6.92 -7.90 -14.44
N CYS A 39 -6.88 -9.19 -14.07
CA CYS A 39 -7.89 -9.84 -13.24
C CYS A 39 -7.45 -10.03 -11.78
N PHE A 40 -6.26 -9.56 -11.41
CA PHE A 40 -5.72 -9.74 -10.08
C PHE A 40 -6.53 -8.96 -9.04
N LYS A 41 -6.72 -9.55 -7.86
CA LYS A 41 -7.37 -8.92 -6.72
C LYS A 41 -6.46 -9.04 -5.52
N LEU A 42 -6.38 -7.96 -4.74
CA LEU A 42 -5.68 -8.01 -3.47
C LEU A 42 -6.43 -8.95 -2.50
N PRO A 43 -5.70 -9.70 -1.67
CA PRO A 43 -6.32 -10.35 -0.51
C PRO A 43 -6.88 -9.28 0.44
N PRO A 44 -7.78 -9.65 1.36
CA PRO A 44 -8.28 -8.73 2.38
C PRO A 44 -7.14 -8.04 3.14
N MET A 45 -7.43 -6.84 3.65
CA MET A 45 -6.50 -6.06 4.48
C MET A 45 -5.17 -5.69 3.79
N HIS A 46 -5.14 -5.70 2.46
CA HIS A 46 -4.03 -5.19 1.65
C HIS A 46 -4.55 -4.06 0.78
N SER A 47 -4.46 -2.83 1.30
CA SER A 47 -4.88 -1.60 0.62
C SER A 47 -6.29 -1.67 0.03
N GLU A 48 -7.19 -2.38 0.72
CA GLU A 48 -8.55 -2.62 0.26
C GLU A 48 -9.38 -1.34 0.41
N ILE A 49 -9.95 -0.85 -0.69
CA ILE A 49 -10.72 0.38 -0.69
C ILE A 49 -12.21 0.06 -0.58
N SER A 50 -12.84 0.59 0.47
CA SER A 50 -14.28 0.48 0.69
C SER A 50 -14.89 1.80 1.15
N PHE A 51 -16.21 1.84 1.28
CA PHE A 51 -16.94 3.01 1.80
C PHE A 51 -17.63 2.65 3.11
N LEU A 52 -17.39 3.46 4.14
CA LEU A 52 -18.08 3.41 5.42
C LEU A 52 -18.94 4.68 5.54
N GLY A 53 -20.19 4.61 5.08
CA GLY A 53 -21.05 5.79 4.98
C GLY A 53 -20.45 6.83 4.03
N SER A 54 -20.13 8.02 4.53
CA SER A 54 -19.48 9.09 3.75
C SER A 54 -17.95 9.02 3.75
N TYR A 55 -17.35 8.06 4.46
CA TYR A 55 -15.90 7.88 4.54
C TYR A 55 -15.42 6.87 3.51
N GLN A 56 -14.32 7.19 2.84
CA GLN A 56 -13.55 6.20 2.09
C GLN A 56 -12.52 5.58 3.03
N LEU A 57 -12.55 4.26 3.17
CA LEU A 57 -11.63 3.49 4.00
C LEU A 57 -10.61 2.80 3.11
N ILE A 58 -9.34 2.85 3.49
CA ILE A 58 -8.26 2.03 2.93
C ILE A 58 -7.85 1.08 4.05
N ASP A 59 -8.21 -0.20 3.93
CA ASP A 59 -7.82 -1.23 4.88
C ASP A 59 -6.51 -1.88 4.45
N ASP A 60 -5.43 -1.53 5.16
CA ASP A 60 -4.08 -2.08 5.01
C ASP A 60 -3.58 -2.69 6.33
N SER A 61 -4.50 -3.31 7.09
CA SER A 61 -4.27 -3.73 8.48
C SER A 61 -3.63 -5.12 8.66
N TYR A 62 -3.21 -5.80 7.58
CA TYR A 62 -2.63 -7.14 7.68
C TYR A 62 -1.26 -7.14 8.37
N ASN A 63 -0.34 -6.31 7.88
CA ASN A 63 1.02 -6.20 8.41
C ASN A 63 1.54 -4.78 8.18
N ALA A 64 2.34 -4.28 9.13
CA ALA A 64 2.93 -2.95 9.07
C ALA A 64 4.45 -3.04 9.19
N ASN A 65 5.14 -2.56 8.16
CA ASN A 65 6.57 -2.28 8.20
C ASN A 65 6.82 -0.86 7.65
N PRO A 66 8.02 -0.29 7.86
CA PRO A 66 8.26 1.10 7.47
C PRO A 66 8.04 1.39 5.99
N GLU A 67 8.34 0.44 5.10
CA GLU A 67 8.18 0.61 3.66
C GLU A 67 6.71 0.53 3.25
N SER A 68 5.97 -0.47 3.77
CA SER A 68 4.53 -0.62 3.48
C SER A 68 3.74 0.59 3.98
N VAL A 69 4.01 1.06 5.20
CA VAL A 69 3.31 2.25 5.74
C VAL A 69 3.61 3.50 4.92
N ASN A 70 4.86 3.69 4.47
CA ASN A 70 5.17 4.80 3.57
C ASN A 70 4.41 4.71 2.23
N GLY A 71 4.31 3.50 1.65
CA GLY A 71 3.50 3.26 0.46
C GLY A 71 2.02 3.57 0.67
N ALA A 72 1.46 3.18 1.82
CA ALA A 72 0.07 3.48 2.19
C ALA A 72 -0.17 4.98 2.38
N LEU A 73 0.77 5.71 2.99
CA LEU A 73 0.71 7.17 3.13
C LEU A 73 0.73 7.87 1.76
N GLU A 74 1.57 7.42 0.83
CA GLU A 74 1.62 7.95 -0.53
C GLU A 74 0.35 7.62 -1.32
N LEU A 75 -0.18 6.41 -1.15
CA LEU A 75 -1.47 6.04 -1.71
C LEU A 75 -2.59 6.96 -1.21
N LEU A 76 -2.71 7.13 0.11
CA LEU A 76 -3.70 8.02 0.71
C LEU A 76 -3.54 9.46 0.19
N GLN A 77 -2.30 9.91 -0.01
CA GLN A 77 -2.05 11.23 -0.57
C GLN A 77 -2.51 11.39 -2.01
N SER A 78 -2.40 10.33 -2.82
CA SER A 78 -2.83 10.31 -4.21
C SER A 78 -4.34 10.27 -4.39
N ILE A 79 -5.10 9.87 -3.35
CA ILE A 79 -6.55 9.73 -3.41
C ILE A 79 -7.25 11.01 -2.95
N GLY A 80 -7.87 11.70 -3.91
CA GLY A 80 -8.81 12.80 -3.65
C GLY A 80 -8.20 14.03 -2.95
N LYS A 81 -9.07 14.97 -2.57
CA LYS A 81 -8.71 16.20 -1.83
C LYS A 81 -9.44 16.30 -0.49
N HIS A 82 -9.96 15.18 0.00
CA HIS A 82 -10.68 15.11 1.27
C HIS A 82 -9.70 15.15 2.44
N ARG A 83 -10.24 15.31 3.65
CA ARG A 83 -9.49 15.17 4.90
C ARG A 83 -8.90 13.75 4.98
N LYS A 84 -7.60 13.65 5.26
CA LYS A 84 -6.83 12.41 5.32
C LYS A 84 -6.50 12.07 6.77
N ILE A 85 -7.00 10.92 7.20
CA ILE A 85 -6.83 10.42 8.56
C ILE A 85 -6.09 9.09 8.46
N VAL A 86 -5.06 8.92 9.30
CA VAL A 86 -4.27 7.70 9.37
C VAL A 86 -4.38 7.13 10.78
N ILE A 87 -4.60 5.82 10.87
CA ILE A 87 -4.64 5.06 12.13
C ILE A 87 -3.57 3.97 12.02
N LEU A 88 -2.57 3.99 12.89
CA LEU A 88 -1.48 3.02 12.90
C LEU A 88 -1.43 2.25 14.22
N GLY A 89 -1.20 0.95 14.14
CA GLY A 89 -0.67 0.16 15.26
C GLY A 89 0.86 0.08 15.21
N ASP A 90 1.43 -0.72 16.12
CA ASP A 90 2.85 -0.99 16.14
C ASP A 90 3.33 -1.73 14.88
N MET A 91 4.45 -1.27 14.32
CA MET A 91 5.25 -2.05 13.38
C MET A 91 6.10 -3.04 14.17
N LEU A 92 5.83 -4.33 13.99
CA LEU A 92 6.47 -5.42 14.75
C LEU A 92 7.84 -5.78 14.17
N GLU A 93 8.59 -6.61 14.91
CA GLU A 93 9.86 -7.22 14.46
C GLU A 93 10.99 -6.23 14.11
N LEU A 94 10.90 -4.98 14.55
CA LEU A 94 11.89 -3.93 14.26
C LEU A 94 13.14 -3.93 15.17
N GLY A 95 13.13 -4.75 16.23
CA GLY A 95 14.21 -4.84 17.21
C GLY A 95 14.62 -3.48 17.79
N ASN A 96 15.93 -3.26 17.93
CA ASN A 96 16.50 -2.04 18.51
C ASN A 96 16.20 -0.76 17.70
N MET A 97 15.74 -0.90 16.46
CA MET A 97 15.42 0.22 15.58
C MET A 97 13.96 0.68 15.71
N ALA A 98 13.11 -0.03 16.46
CA ALA A 98 11.68 0.22 16.55
C ALA A 98 11.35 1.70 16.76
N ARG A 99 11.89 2.33 17.81
CA ARG A 99 11.63 3.73 18.11
C ARG A 99 12.04 4.67 16.96
N SER A 100 13.21 4.44 16.36
CA SER A 100 13.71 5.27 15.27
C SER A 100 12.83 5.17 14.02
N LEU A 101 12.40 3.96 13.68
CA LEU A 101 11.58 3.67 12.50
C LEU A 101 10.15 4.18 12.66
N HIS A 102 9.51 4.00 13.83
CA HIS A 102 8.22 4.61 14.13
C HIS A 102 8.28 6.14 14.03
N ASN A 103 9.30 6.77 14.61
CA ASN A 103 9.51 8.22 14.48
C ASN A 103 9.71 8.66 13.03
N LYS A 104 10.40 7.85 12.21
CA LYS A 104 10.61 8.16 10.79
C LYS A 104 9.29 8.16 10.02
N VAL A 105 8.44 7.15 10.24
CA VAL A 105 7.11 7.07 9.64
C VAL A 105 6.20 8.21 10.11
N GLY A 106 6.20 8.52 11.41
CA GLY A 106 5.43 9.64 11.96
C GLY A 106 5.85 11.00 11.36
N ARG A 107 7.16 11.23 11.21
CA ARG A 107 7.67 12.43 10.50
C ARG A 107 7.20 12.49 9.05
N ARG A 108 7.27 11.36 8.33
CA ARG A 108 6.83 11.28 6.94
C ARG A 108 5.33 11.61 6.80
N ALA A 109 4.48 11.14 7.72
CA ALA A 109 3.06 11.50 7.74
C ALA A 109 2.86 13.02 7.90
N GLY A 110 3.64 13.67 8.78
CA GLY A 110 3.63 15.12 8.94
C GLY A 110 4.10 15.88 7.69
N GLU A 111 5.19 15.43 7.06
CA GLU A 111 5.72 16.01 5.81
C GLU A 111 4.73 15.93 4.65
N LEU A 112 3.95 14.84 4.60
CA LEU A 112 2.90 14.66 3.60
C LEU A 112 1.65 15.49 3.91
N GLY A 113 1.55 16.13 5.07
CA GLY A 113 0.39 16.94 5.44
C GLY A 113 -0.86 16.11 5.73
N ILE A 114 -0.69 14.94 6.37
CA ILE A 114 -1.81 14.16 6.88
C ILE A 114 -2.54 14.96 7.97
N ASP A 115 -3.87 15.12 7.84
CA ASP A 115 -4.67 16.00 8.71
C ASP A 115 -4.80 15.46 10.14
N ALA A 116 -4.78 14.14 10.32
CA ALA A 116 -4.76 13.51 11.64
C ALA A 116 -4.05 12.15 11.61
N LEU A 117 -3.20 11.91 12.60
CA LEU A 117 -2.55 10.62 12.83
C LEU A 117 -2.92 10.14 14.23
N PHE A 118 -3.56 8.97 14.30
CA PHE A 118 -3.82 8.25 15.54
C PHE A 118 -2.91 7.04 15.61
N THR A 119 -2.30 6.82 16.78
CA THR A 119 -1.45 5.66 17.04
C THR A 119 -2.03 4.86 18.19
N LEU A 120 -2.09 3.55 18.04
CA LEU A 120 -2.50 2.60 19.07
C LEU A 120 -1.27 1.82 19.51
N VAL A 121 -1.04 1.78 20.82
CA VAL A 121 0.01 0.98 21.50
C VAL A 121 -0.65 -0.14 22.27
#